data_AF-A0A536YWP4-F1
#
_entry.id   AF-A0A536YWP4-F1
#
_cell.length_a   1.000
_cell.length_b   1.000
_cell.length_c   1.000
_cell.angle_alpha   90.00
_cell.angle_beta   90.00
_cell.angle_gamma   90.00
#
_symmetry.space_group_name_H-M   'P 1'
#
loop_
_entity.id
_entity.type
_entity.pdbx_description
1 polymer ?
#
loop_
_entity_poly.entity_id
_entity_poly.type
_entity_poly.pdbx_seq_one_letter_code
_entity_poly.pdbx_strand_id
1 'polypeptide(L)'
;MKRSLGALCFAFFAAAALAAGPPEIPRFSTGKPGGPPPAEWKHLPLASFKNNTEYSLVVEDGVVVVRAVAHNSASFLATPTDFDPHEFPMLSWRWKVTQGIPTANSAEQSKEDSPVRVMVAFDGDVSKLPLKDRLAASAAKSISGQALPYATLMYIWGEKVAVDSITPSSRSSRIKMLAVAADDQGIGRWQSYTRNLVDDFKRAFG
;
A
#
# COMPACT_ATOMS: atom_id res chain seq x y z
N MET A 1 36.13 64.25 27.37
CA MET A 1 35.94 63.02 26.58
C MET A 1 34.64 62.35 27.04
N LYS A 2 33.55 62.46 26.27
CA LYS A 2 32.27 61.79 26.55
C LYS A 2 31.94 60.87 25.37
N ARG A 3 31.89 59.57 25.63
CA ARG A 3 31.54 58.52 24.65
C ARG A 3 30.01 58.35 24.64
N SER A 4 29.37 58.50 23.49
CA SER A 4 27.95 58.16 23.30
C SER A 4 27.87 56.78 22.63
N LEU A 5 27.07 55.90 23.22
CA LEU A 5 26.93 54.48 22.87
C LEU A 5 25.76 54.35 21.88
N GLY A 6 26.02 53.86 20.67
CA GLY A 6 24.98 53.56 19.68
C GLY A 6 24.32 52.21 19.98
N ALA A 7 23.00 52.18 20.05
CA ALA A 7 22.22 50.95 20.15
C ALA A 7 21.90 50.43 18.74
N LEU A 8 22.40 49.23 18.41
CA LEU A 8 22.03 48.51 17.19
C LEU A 8 20.83 47.61 17.50
N CYS A 9 19.69 47.86 16.84
CA CYS A 9 18.50 47.03 16.95
C CYS A 9 18.60 45.90 15.91
N PHE A 10 18.79 44.66 16.35
CA PHE A 10 18.72 43.48 15.48
C PHE A 10 17.26 43.00 15.40
N ALA A 11 16.62 43.22 14.26
CA ALA A 11 15.33 42.60 13.95
C ALA A 11 15.57 41.14 13.55
N PHE A 12 15.13 40.20 14.39
CA PHE A 12 15.07 38.79 14.04
C PHE A 12 13.89 38.57 13.09
N PHE A 13 14.17 38.30 11.81
CA PHE A 13 13.17 37.72 10.92
C PHE A 13 13.06 36.22 11.23
N ALA A 14 11.99 35.84 11.92
CA ALA A 14 11.59 34.44 12.01
C ALA A 14 11.11 34.00 10.63
N ALA A 15 11.93 33.23 9.91
CA ALA A 15 11.48 32.50 8.75
C ALA A 15 10.43 31.47 9.22
N ALA A 16 9.16 31.68 8.88
CA ALA A 16 8.15 30.66 9.03
C ALA A 16 8.56 29.47 8.15
N ALA A 17 8.94 28.36 8.77
CA ALA A 17 9.12 27.11 8.06
C ALA A 17 7.77 26.77 7.40
N LEU A 18 7.71 26.78 6.06
CA LEU A 18 6.57 26.19 5.37
C LEU A 18 6.53 24.73 5.79
N ALA A 19 5.48 24.33 6.51
CA ALA A 19 5.22 22.93 6.78
C ALA A 19 5.21 22.18 5.44
N ALA A 20 6.08 21.18 5.30
CA ALA A 20 6.06 20.32 4.13
C ALA A 20 4.66 19.73 3.98
N GLY A 21 4.10 19.82 2.78
CA GLY A 21 2.80 19.21 2.48
C GLY A 21 2.85 17.69 2.64
N PRO A 22 1.68 17.02 2.68
CA PRO A 22 1.65 15.57 2.77
C PRO A 22 2.45 14.92 1.63
N PRO A 23 3.08 13.76 1.89
CA PRO A 23 3.81 13.01 0.89
C PRO A 23 2.89 12.71 -0.29
N GLU A 24 3.28 13.13 -1.49
CA GLU A 24 2.49 12.84 -2.67
C GLU A 24 2.92 11.47 -3.24
N ILE A 25 1.99 10.51 -3.17
CA ILE A 25 2.12 9.26 -3.93
C ILE A 25 1.95 9.61 -5.42
N PRO A 26 2.90 9.26 -6.30
CA PRO A 26 2.80 9.57 -7.72
C PRO A 26 1.44 9.14 -8.29
N ARG A 27 0.68 10.08 -8.83
CA ARG A 27 -0.68 9.80 -9.29
C ARG A 27 -0.64 9.13 -10.66
N PHE A 28 -1.04 7.86 -10.76
CA PHE A 28 -1.22 7.23 -12.07
C PHE A 28 -2.29 7.93 -12.94
N SER A 29 -3.20 8.68 -12.32
CA SER A 29 -4.27 9.39 -13.01
C SER A 29 -3.80 10.62 -13.81
N THR A 30 -2.54 11.03 -13.70
CA THR A 30 -1.94 12.08 -14.54
C THR A 30 -1.33 11.52 -15.82
N GLY A 31 -1.27 10.19 -15.96
CA GLY A 31 -0.74 9.53 -17.14
C GLY A 31 -1.67 9.58 -18.35
N LYS A 32 -1.15 9.18 -19.51
CA LYS A 32 -1.90 9.16 -20.78
C LYS A 32 -2.74 7.87 -20.89
N PRO A 33 -4.07 7.95 -21.14
CA PRO A 33 -4.88 6.78 -21.45
C PRO A 33 -4.33 5.97 -22.63
N GLY A 34 -4.45 4.64 -22.55
CA GLY A 34 -3.90 3.68 -23.49
C GLY A 34 -2.39 3.41 -23.31
N GLY A 35 -1.71 4.16 -22.44
CA GLY A 35 -0.32 3.94 -22.08
C GLY A 35 -0.13 3.02 -20.88
N PRO A 36 1.12 2.62 -20.59
CA PRO A 36 1.46 1.98 -19.32
C PRO A 36 1.28 2.96 -18.15
N PRO A 37 1.20 2.47 -16.90
CA PRO A 37 1.34 3.31 -15.72
C PRO A 37 2.61 4.18 -15.75
N PRO A 38 2.65 5.32 -15.03
CA PRO A 38 3.86 6.16 -14.94
C PRO A 38 5.08 5.39 -14.42
N ALA A 39 6.29 5.82 -14.79
CA ALA A 39 7.54 5.10 -14.53
C ALA A 39 7.85 4.90 -13.03
N GLU A 40 7.28 5.76 -12.18
CA GLU A 40 7.34 5.68 -10.72
C GLU A 40 6.60 4.46 -10.17
N TRP A 41 5.63 3.93 -10.92
CA TRP A 41 4.91 2.70 -10.64
C TRP A 41 5.56 1.54 -11.38
N LYS A 42 6.31 0.72 -10.65
CA LYS A 42 7.04 -0.42 -11.18
C LYS A 42 6.18 -1.67 -11.10
N HIS A 43 6.12 -2.41 -12.19
CA HIS A 43 5.54 -3.75 -12.20
C HIS A 43 6.54 -4.74 -11.60
N LEU A 44 6.10 -5.50 -10.60
CA LEU A 44 6.90 -6.49 -9.89
C LEU A 44 6.24 -7.88 -10.03
N PRO A 45 6.89 -8.85 -10.69
CA PRO A 45 6.40 -10.22 -10.76
C PRO A 45 6.34 -10.86 -9.36
N LEU A 46 5.31 -11.66 -9.09
CA LEU A 46 5.20 -12.37 -7.80
C LEU A 46 6.17 -13.55 -7.71
N ALA A 47 6.27 -14.33 -8.79
CA ALA A 47 7.18 -15.46 -8.92
C ALA A 47 7.42 -15.74 -10.40
N SER A 48 8.56 -16.32 -10.75
CA SER A 48 8.93 -16.61 -12.15
C SER A 48 7.95 -17.54 -12.88
N PHE A 49 7.28 -18.42 -12.15
CA PHE A 49 6.30 -19.37 -12.69
C PHE A 49 4.85 -18.85 -12.69
N LYS A 50 4.60 -17.63 -12.23
CA LYS A 50 3.27 -17.02 -12.19
C LYS A 50 3.10 -16.04 -13.34
N ASN A 51 1.95 -16.11 -14.01
CA ASN A 51 1.56 -15.12 -15.00
C ASN A 51 1.45 -13.73 -14.34
N ASN A 52 1.77 -12.69 -15.09
CA ASN A 52 1.64 -11.31 -14.66
C ASN A 52 0.25 -10.77 -14.95
N THR A 53 -0.27 -9.94 -14.04
CA THR A 53 -1.46 -9.12 -14.27
C THR A 53 -1.15 -8.04 -15.32
N GLU A 54 -2.06 -7.84 -16.25
CA GLU A 54 -1.95 -6.80 -17.28
C GLU A 54 -2.45 -5.47 -16.73
N TYR A 55 -1.57 -4.46 -16.72
CA TYR A 55 -1.89 -3.10 -16.26
C TYR A 55 -1.91 -2.13 -17.43
N SER A 56 -2.96 -1.31 -17.53
CA SER A 56 -3.09 -0.26 -18.54
C SER A 56 -3.83 0.95 -17.98
N LEU A 57 -3.51 2.15 -18.48
CA LEU A 57 -4.29 3.34 -18.16
C LEU A 57 -5.51 3.43 -19.07
N VAL A 58 -6.69 3.62 -18.49
CA VAL A 58 -7.96 3.79 -19.23
C VAL A 58 -8.73 4.98 -18.69
N VAL A 59 -9.66 5.49 -19.49
CA VAL A 59 -10.66 6.45 -18.99
C VAL A 59 -11.88 5.67 -18.54
N GLU A 60 -12.27 5.85 -17.28
CA GLU A 60 -13.51 5.34 -16.70
C GLU A 60 -14.18 6.53 -15.99
N ASP A 61 -15.47 6.78 -16.22
CA ASP A 61 -16.22 7.89 -15.59
C ASP A 61 -15.51 9.26 -15.70
N GLY A 62 -14.86 9.53 -16.85
CA GLY A 62 -14.19 10.79 -17.14
C GLY A 62 -12.83 11.00 -16.46
N VAL A 63 -12.30 9.99 -15.76
CA VAL A 63 -11.00 10.05 -15.09
C VAL A 63 -10.06 8.95 -15.57
N VAL A 64 -8.75 9.22 -15.55
CA VAL A 64 -7.73 8.21 -15.86
C VAL A 64 -7.54 7.29 -14.66
N VAL A 65 -7.63 5.98 -14.88
CA VAL A 65 -7.48 4.94 -13.87
C VAL A 65 -6.57 3.83 -14.35
N VAL A 66 -5.99 3.07 -13.42
CA VAL A 66 -5.30 1.81 -13.74
C VAL A 66 -6.35 0.70 -13.85
N ARG A 67 -6.44 0.10 -15.04
CA ARG A 67 -7.15 -1.15 -15.26
C ARG A 67 -6.18 -2.31 -15.07
N ALA A 68 -6.53 -3.23 -14.18
CA ALA A 68 -5.82 -4.48 -13.96
C ALA A 68 -6.66 -5.64 -14.51
N VAL A 69 -6.12 -6.43 -15.44
CA VAL A 69 -6.76 -7.63 -15.98
C VAL A 69 -5.96 -8.85 -15.56
N ALA A 70 -6.59 -9.75 -14.80
CA ALA A 70 -5.94 -10.93 -14.24
C ALA A 70 -6.57 -12.21 -14.79
N HIS A 71 -5.74 -13.06 -15.39
CA HIS A 71 -6.13 -14.37 -15.93
C HIS A 71 -5.22 -15.45 -15.35
N ASN A 72 -5.64 -16.06 -14.23
CA ASN A 72 -4.80 -16.98 -13.44
C ASN A 72 -3.38 -16.39 -13.19
N SER A 73 -3.35 -15.11 -12.85
CA SER A 73 -2.14 -14.30 -12.75
C SER A 73 -2.10 -13.54 -11.44
N ALA A 74 -0.88 -13.19 -11.01
CA ALA A 74 -0.68 -12.31 -9.87
C ALA A 74 0.67 -11.60 -10.00
N SER A 75 0.64 -10.28 -9.91
CA SER A 75 1.81 -9.41 -9.86
C SER A 75 1.46 -8.11 -9.14
N PHE A 76 2.45 -7.31 -8.79
CA PHE A 76 2.26 -6.02 -8.14
C PHE A 76 2.51 -4.88 -9.11
N LEU A 77 1.82 -3.77 -8.89
CA LEU A 77 2.20 -2.46 -9.38
C LEU A 77 2.51 -1.61 -8.15
N ALA A 78 3.77 -1.24 -7.96
CA ALA A 78 4.26 -0.67 -6.70
C ALA A 78 5.09 0.59 -6.93
N THR A 79 4.99 1.55 -6.02
CA THR A 79 5.83 2.75 -6.00
C THR A 79 6.45 2.89 -4.61
N PRO A 80 7.78 3.07 -4.48
CA PRO A 80 8.40 3.39 -3.19
C PRO A 80 7.94 4.76 -2.71
N THR A 81 7.60 4.85 -1.43
CA THR A 81 7.21 6.11 -0.79
C THR A 81 7.94 6.21 0.54
N ASP A 82 8.46 7.38 0.86
CA ASP A 82 9.13 7.66 2.13
C ASP A 82 8.35 8.73 2.87
N PHE A 83 7.67 8.33 3.95
CA PHE A 83 6.93 9.24 4.82
C PHE A 83 6.72 8.66 6.21
N ASP A 84 6.57 9.54 7.20
CA ASP A 84 6.21 9.14 8.56
C ASP A 84 4.67 8.97 8.68
N PRO A 85 4.16 7.74 8.91
CA PRO A 85 2.74 7.53 9.11
C PRO A 85 2.22 8.16 10.42
N HIS A 86 3.07 8.58 11.35
CA HIS A 86 2.64 9.36 12.52
C HIS A 86 2.33 10.82 12.18
N GLU A 87 3.00 11.39 11.17
CA GLU A 87 2.69 12.73 10.66
C GLU A 87 1.54 12.68 9.63
N PHE A 88 1.54 11.67 8.76
CA PHE A 88 0.56 11.49 7.69
C PHE A 88 -0.12 10.11 7.75
N PRO A 89 -1.03 9.89 8.74
CA PRO A 89 -1.58 8.56 9.01
C PRO A 89 -2.63 8.11 8.00
N MET A 90 -3.24 9.03 7.27
CA MET A 90 -4.43 8.74 6.47
C MET A 90 -4.09 8.31 5.06
N LEU A 91 -4.29 7.03 4.75
CA LEU A 91 -4.26 6.50 3.38
C LEU A 91 -5.66 6.53 2.79
N SER A 92 -5.80 7.14 1.60
CA SER A 92 -7.07 7.14 0.86
C SER A 92 -6.90 6.59 -0.55
N TRP A 93 -7.85 5.75 -0.98
CA TRP A 93 -7.88 5.21 -2.33
C TRP A 93 -9.32 4.90 -2.74
N ARG A 94 -9.49 4.58 -4.02
CA ARG A 94 -10.73 3.98 -4.51
C ARG A 94 -10.40 2.88 -5.51
N TRP A 95 -11.29 1.91 -5.60
CA TRP A 95 -11.22 0.85 -6.60
C TRP A 95 -12.62 0.47 -7.09
N LYS A 96 -12.68 -0.28 -8.18
CA LYS A 96 -13.90 -0.90 -8.70
C LYS A 96 -13.57 -2.34 -9.05
N VAL A 97 -14.20 -3.28 -8.34
CA VAL A 97 -14.12 -4.71 -8.67
C VAL A 97 -15.23 -5.01 -9.67
N THR A 98 -14.88 -5.52 -10.84
CA THR A 98 -15.85 -5.87 -11.89
C THR A 98 -16.39 -7.28 -11.75
N GLN A 99 -15.61 -8.18 -11.14
CA GLN A 99 -15.99 -9.57 -10.92
C GLN A 99 -15.29 -10.10 -9.64
N GLY A 100 -16.06 -10.77 -8.78
CA GLY A 100 -15.53 -11.48 -7.61
C GLY A 100 -14.89 -12.82 -7.97
N ILE A 101 -14.46 -13.56 -6.96
CA ILE A 101 -13.87 -14.90 -7.11
C ILE A 101 -14.75 -15.91 -6.36
N PRO A 102 -15.74 -16.57 -7.01
CA PRO A 102 -16.75 -17.38 -6.31
C PRO A 102 -16.21 -18.51 -5.42
N THR A 103 -15.03 -19.04 -5.75
CA THR A 103 -14.38 -20.11 -5.01
C THR A 103 -13.47 -19.62 -3.88
N ALA A 104 -13.24 -18.30 -3.77
CA ALA A 104 -12.38 -17.75 -2.75
C ALA A 104 -13.01 -17.82 -1.35
N ASN A 105 -12.14 -17.91 -0.36
CA ASN A 105 -12.46 -17.73 1.04
C ASN A 105 -11.22 -17.18 1.74
N SER A 106 -11.28 -15.94 2.20
CA SER A 106 -10.14 -15.24 2.81
C SER A 106 -9.70 -15.81 4.17
N ALA A 107 -10.52 -16.66 4.80
CA ALA A 107 -10.19 -17.35 6.05
C ALA A 107 -9.61 -18.75 5.82
N GLU A 108 -9.74 -19.33 4.62
CA GLU A 108 -9.22 -20.66 4.30
C GLU A 108 -7.92 -20.55 3.49
N GLN A 109 -6.80 -21.01 4.06
CA GLN A 109 -5.47 -20.89 3.43
C GLN A 109 -5.38 -21.42 1.98
N SER A 110 -6.08 -22.52 1.64
CA SER A 110 -6.06 -23.10 0.29
C SER A 110 -6.95 -22.36 -0.72
N LYS A 111 -7.82 -21.46 -0.25
CA LYS A 111 -8.75 -20.65 -1.05
C LYS A 111 -8.56 -19.15 -0.83
N GLU A 112 -7.47 -18.76 -0.17
CA GLU A 112 -7.13 -17.36 0.07
C GLU A 112 -6.87 -16.67 -1.27
N ASP A 113 -7.86 -15.91 -1.73
CA ASP A 113 -7.72 -15.04 -2.88
C ASP A 113 -8.56 -13.77 -2.72
N SER A 114 -8.23 -12.75 -3.52
CA SER A 114 -8.94 -11.48 -3.57
C SER A 114 -8.82 -10.88 -4.97
N PRO A 115 -9.90 -10.37 -5.57
CA PRO A 115 -9.86 -9.76 -6.90
C PRO A 115 -8.98 -8.50 -6.97
N VAL A 116 -8.74 -7.84 -5.84
CA VAL A 116 -7.87 -6.65 -5.75
C VAL A 116 -7.28 -6.50 -4.35
N ARG A 117 -6.08 -5.91 -4.25
CA ARG A 117 -5.35 -5.72 -2.99
C ARG A 117 -4.62 -4.37 -2.99
N VAL A 118 -4.64 -3.65 -1.87
CA VAL A 118 -3.73 -2.52 -1.61
C VAL A 118 -2.78 -2.96 -0.50
N MET A 119 -1.48 -2.86 -0.74
CA MET A 119 -0.46 -3.31 0.20
C MET A 119 0.40 -2.14 0.67
N VAL A 120 0.57 -2.04 1.98
CA VAL A 120 1.47 -1.08 2.63
C VAL A 120 2.55 -1.88 3.34
N ALA A 121 3.77 -1.75 2.83
CA ALA A 121 4.96 -2.35 3.40
C ALA A 121 5.56 -1.39 4.45
N PHE A 122 5.84 -1.92 5.63
CA PHE A 122 6.47 -1.17 6.71
C PHE A 122 7.89 -1.65 6.91
N ASP A 123 8.82 -0.71 6.97
CA ASP A 123 10.18 -0.96 7.40
C ASP A 123 10.24 -1.16 8.92
N GLY A 124 11.33 -1.77 9.39
CA GLY A 124 11.51 -2.06 10.80
C GLY A 124 12.67 -3.00 11.06
N ASP A 125 12.95 -3.21 12.35
CA ASP A 125 14.06 -4.05 12.78
C ASP A 125 13.71 -5.54 12.67
N VAL A 126 14.10 -6.14 11.55
CA VAL A 126 13.90 -7.58 11.27
C VAL A 126 14.53 -8.51 12.30
N SER A 127 15.50 -8.03 13.11
CA SER A 127 16.11 -8.85 14.17
C SER A 127 15.13 -9.16 15.31
N LYS A 128 14.10 -8.32 15.49
CA LYS A 128 13.04 -8.46 16.48
C LYS A 128 11.94 -9.44 16.07
N LEU A 129 11.96 -9.95 14.84
CA LEU A 129 10.99 -10.94 14.37
C LEU A 129 11.23 -12.33 14.99
N PRO A 130 10.20 -13.18 15.11
CA PRO A 130 10.36 -14.58 15.51
C PRO A 130 11.35 -15.33 14.61
N LEU A 131 12.09 -16.30 15.16
CA LEU A 131 13.18 -16.99 14.45
C LEU A 131 12.74 -17.62 13.11
N LYS A 132 11.55 -18.24 13.07
CA LYS A 132 10.97 -18.81 11.84
C LYS A 132 10.81 -17.76 10.73
N ASP A 133 10.40 -16.55 11.12
CA ASP A 133 10.11 -15.46 10.19
C ASP A 133 11.41 -14.80 9.72
N ARG A 134 12.44 -14.76 10.59
CA ARG A 134 13.81 -14.34 10.22
C ARG A 134 14.44 -15.29 9.20
N LEU A 135 14.31 -16.59 9.40
CA LEU A 135 14.81 -17.60 8.45
C LEU A 135 14.09 -17.52 7.11
N ALA A 136 12.75 -17.39 7.13
CA ALA A 136 11.96 -17.17 5.92
C ALA A 136 12.36 -15.88 5.19
N ALA A 137 12.61 -14.78 5.91
CA ALA A 137 13.06 -13.50 5.35
C ALA A 137 14.41 -13.61 4.65
N SER A 138 15.36 -14.31 5.27
CA SER A 138 16.68 -14.53 4.69
C SER A 138 16.60 -15.40 3.44
N ALA A 139 15.82 -16.48 3.47
CA ALA A 139 15.64 -17.36 2.31
C ALA A 139 14.96 -16.63 1.14
N ALA A 140 13.90 -15.85 1.41
CA ALA A 140 13.21 -15.05 0.40
C ALA A 140 14.16 -14.02 -0.25
N LYS A 141 15.02 -13.37 0.53
CA LYS A 141 16.03 -12.45 0.01
C LYS A 141 17.04 -13.14 -0.91
N SER A 142 17.49 -14.34 -0.55
CA SER A 142 18.44 -15.10 -1.38
C SER A 142 17.83 -15.58 -2.70
N ILE A 143 16.51 -15.86 -2.74
CA ILE A 143 15.81 -16.35 -3.94
C ILE A 143 15.36 -15.18 -4.84
N SER A 144 14.76 -14.15 -4.25
CA SER A 144 14.16 -13.03 -4.99
C SER A 144 15.12 -11.86 -5.22
N GLY A 145 16.25 -11.81 -4.50
CA GLY A 145 17.14 -10.66 -4.44
C GLY A 145 16.60 -9.48 -3.62
N GLN A 146 15.37 -9.56 -3.10
CA GLN A 146 14.69 -8.47 -2.39
C GLN A 146 14.50 -8.79 -0.90
N ALA A 147 14.81 -7.82 -0.03
CA ALA A 147 14.52 -7.96 1.39
C ALA A 147 13.00 -7.89 1.62
N LEU A 148 12.45 -8.83 2.39
CA LEU A 148 11.03 -8.78 2.76
C LEU A 148 10.77 -7.67 3.80
N PRO A 149 9.76 -6.81 3.59
CA PRO A 149 9.41 -5.72 4.52
C PRO A 149 9.11 -6.24 5.92
N TYR A 150 9.50 -5.51 6.98
CA TYR A 150 9.32 -5.91 8.39
C TYR A 150 7.90 -6.43 8.65
N ALA A 151 6.90 -5.65 8.24
CA ALA A 151 5.49 -6.02 8.28
C ALA A 151 4.77 -5.52 7.02
N THR A 152 3.62 -6.09 6.70
CA THR A 152 2.79 -5.65 5.58
C THR A 152 1.32 -5.69 5.94
N LEU A 153 0.65 -4.54 5.86
CA LEU A 153 -0.81 -4.47 5.85
C LEU A 153 -1.31 -4.66 4.42
N MET A 154 -2.28 -5.53 4.25
CA MET A 154 -2.91 -5.80 2.96
C MET A 154 -4.41 -5.55 3.08
N TYR A 155 -4.89 -4.47 2.51
CA TYR A 155 -6.32 -4.20 2.39
C TYR A 155 -6.88 -5.03 1.24
N ILE A 156 -7.86 -5.88 1.54
CA ILE A 156 -8.44 -6.83 0.59
C ILE A 156 -9.92 -6.58 0.36
N TRP A 157 -10.37 -6.99 -0.81
CA TRP A 157 -11.76 -7.36 -1.00
C TRP A 157 -11.96 -8.73 -0.37
N GLY A 158 -12.59 -8.76 0.81
CA GLY A 158 -12.77 -9.99 1.58
C GLY A 158 -13.82 -10.90 0.96
N GLU A 159 -13.58 -12.20 1.00
CA GLU A 159 -14.50 -13.23 0.54
C GLU A 159 -14.83 -14.14 1.72
N LYS A 160 -16.11 -14.20 2.11
CA LYS A 160 -16.64 -14.96 3.26
C LYS A 160 -16.03 -14.56 4.60
N VAL A 161 -15.70 -13.29 4.74
CA VAL A 161 -15.18 -12.66 5.97
C VAL A 161 -15.89 -11.33 6.21
N ALA A 162 -16.01 -10.94 7.48
CA ALA A 162 -16.60 -9.64 7.82
C ALA A 162 -15.66 -8.49 7.41
N VAL A 163 -16.24 -7.37 6.97
CA VAL A 163 -15.51 -6.10 6.86
C VAL A 163 -14.87 -5.76 8.21
N ASP A 164 -13.69 -5.16 8.18
CA ASP A 164 -12.82 -4.84 9.31
C ASP A 164 -12.22 -6.03 10.07
N SER A 165 -12.46 -7.26 9.63
CA SER A 165 -11.74 -8.43 10.14
C SER A 165 -10.28 -8.43 9.69
N ILE A 166 -9.41 -8.97 10.54
CA ILE A 166 -7.97 -9.11 10.28
C ILE A 166 -7.60 -10.59 10.33
N THR A 167 -7.03 -11.11 9.24
CA THR A 167 -6.54 -12.49 9.15
C THR A 167 -5.06 -12.50 8.73
N PRO A 168 -4.25 -13.47 9.19
CA PRO A 168 -2.90 -13.65 8.66
C PRO A 168 -2.98 -14.20 7.23
N SER A 169 -2.04 -13.82 6.36
CA SER A 169 -1.93 -14.47 5.05
C SER A 169 -1.40 -15.89 5.17
N SER A 170 -1.92 -16.76 4.31
CA SER A 170 -1.41 -18.10 3.99
C SER A 170 0.08 -18.17 3.69
N ARG A 171 0.66 -17.08 3.18
CA ARG A 171 2.05 -17.01 2.69
C ARG A 171 3.04 -16.60 3.77
N SER A 172 2.62 -15.75 4.70
CA SER A 172 3.48 -15.24 5.76
C SER A 172 2.66 -14.61 6.89
N SER A 173 3.07 -14.90 8.12
CA SER A 173 2.57 -14.27 9.36
C SER A 173 2.81 -12.75 9.39
N ARG A 174 3.79 -12.26 8.63
CA ARG A 174 4.17 -10.83 8.51
C ARG A 174 3.20 -10.03 7.65
N ILE A 175 2.34 -10.72 6.90
CA ILE A 175 1.30 -10.11 6.09
C ILE A 175 -0.02 -10.28 6.85
N LYS A 176 -0.65 -9.15 7.19
CA LYS A 176 -1.97 -9.12 7.80
C LYS A 176 -2.95 -8.57 6.79
N MET A 177 -3.97 -9.35 6.49
CA MET A 177 -5.03 -8.99 5.56
C MET A 177 -6.16 -8.35 6.35
N LEU A 178 -6.55 -7.14 5.97
CA LEU A 178 -7.68 -6.41 6.53
C LEU A 178 -8.77 -6.29 5.47
N ALA A 179 -9.94 -6.86 5.73
CA ALA A 179 -11.07 -6.78 4.79
C ALA A 179 -11.68 -5.37 4.81
N VAL A 180 -11.62 -4.65 3.69
CA VAL A 180 -12.25 -3.31 3.56
C VAL A 180 -13.59 -3.37 2.82
N ALA A 181 -13.80 -4.44 2.05
CA ALA A 181 -15.06 -4.83 1.43
C ALA A 181 -15.31 -6.32 1.71
N ALA A 182 -16.55 -6.77 1.48
CA ALA A 182 -16.92 -8.17 1.64
C ALA A 182 -17.85 -8.64 0.51
N ASP A 183 -17.61 -9.86 0.02
CA ASP A 183 -18.45 -10.62 -0.91
C ASP A 183 -18.88 -9.79 -2.14
N ASP A 184 -20.11 -9.98 -2.64
CA ASP A 184 -20.60 -9.26 -3.82
C ASP A 184 -20.99 -7.79 -3.54
N GLN A 185 -20.75 -7.29 -2.32
CA GLN A 185 -21.17 -5.94 -1.95
C GLN A 185 -20.36 -4.87 -2.69
N GLY A 186 -21.00 -4.21 -3.65
CA GLY A 186 -20.36 -3.09 -4.36
C GLY A 186 -19.59 -3.49 -5.61
N ILE A 187 -19.61 -4.76 -6.01
CA ILE A 187 -19.15 -5.17 -7.34
C ILE A 187 -19.83 -4.31 -8.41
N GLY A 188 -19.05 -3.93 -9.43
CA GLY A 188 -19.49 -3.06 -10.52
C GLY A 188 -19.55 -1.57 -10.17
N ARG A 189 -19.22 -1.17 -8.92
CA ARG A 189 -19.25 0.23 -8.47
C ARG A 189 -17.90 0.66 -7.92
N TRP A 190 -17.59 1.95 -8.09
CA TRP A 190 -16.45 2.56 -7.40
C TRP A 190 -16.73 2.60 -5.90
N GLN A 191 -15.76 2.13 -5.11
CA GLN A 191 -15.76 2.20 -3.65
C GLN A 191 -14.54 2.98 -3.20
N SER A 192 -14.73 3.90 -2.26
CA SER A 192 -13.68 4.75 -1.70
C SER A 192 -13.42 4.38 -0.25
N TYR A 193 -12.15 4.38 0.13
CA TYR A 193 -11.70 4.03 1.47
C TYR A 193 -10.72 5.07 1.98
N THR A 194 -10.79 5.31 3.28
CA THR A 194 -9.83 6.11 4.03
C THR A 194 -9.50 5.35 5.31
N ARG A 195 -8.22 5.07 5.52
CA ARG A 195 -7.72 4.26 6.65
C ARG A 195 -6.60 4.97 7.37
N ASN A 196 -6.56 4.81 8.69
CA ASN A 196 -5.45 5.26 9.52
C ASN A 196 -4.42 4.12 9.59
N LEU A 197 -3.25 4.32 8.96
CA LEU A 197 -2.19 3.32 8.90
C LEU A 197 -1.64 2.96 10.28
N VAL A 198 -1.54 3.93 11.20
CA VAL A 198 -1.01 3.70 12.54
C VAL A 198 -1.97 2.84 13.37
N ASP A 199 -3.26 3.16 13.32
CA ASP A 199 -4.28 2.43 14.07
C ASP A 199 -4.48 1.02 13.50
N ASP A 200 -4.54 0.88 12.18
CA ASP A 200 -4.64 -0.44 11.54
C ASP A 200 -3.39 -1.29 11.78
N PHE A 201 -2.19 -0.69 11.80
CA PHE A 201 -0.96 -1.40 12.14
C PHE A 201 -1.00 -1.95 13.57
N LYS A 202 -1.35 -1.11 14.55
CA LYS A 202 -1.49 -1.53 15.96
C LYS A 202 -2.50 -2.66 16.10
N ARG A 203 -3.68 -2.54 15.47
CA ARG A 203 -4.72 -3.59 15.48
C ARG A 203 -4.22 -4.91 14.90
N ALA A 204 -3.39 -4.86 13.85
CA ALA A 204 -2.95 -6.04 13.13
C ALA A 204 -1.73 -6.74 13.76
N PHE A 205 -0.84 -5.99 14.40
CA PHE A 205 0.47 -6.46 14.83
C PHE A 205 0.77 -6.33 16.34
N GLY A 206 0.00 -5.53 17.08
CA GLY A 206 0.22 -5.25 18.51
C GLY A 206 1.00 -3.96 18.73
#